data_AF-A0A9E1VMU1-F1
#
_entry.id   AF-A0A9E1VMU1-F1
#
_cell.length_a   1.000
_cell.length_b   1.000
_cell.length_c   1.000
_cell.angle_alpha   90.00
_cell.angle_beta   90.00
_cell.angle_gamma   90.00
#
_symmetry.space_group_name_H-M   'P 1'
#
loop_
_entity.id
_entity.type
_entity.pdbx_description
1 polymer ?
#
loop_
_entity_poly.entity_id
_entity_poly.type
_entity_poly.pdbx_seq_one_letter_code
_entity_poly.pdbx_strand_id
1 'polypeptide(L)'
;MIQELKNSITQNFDNIDFNLVDWYKVLHNSSNVLIYHLESLVDYYVVYFQGENLSFVLHKGDKIVGVFPLFVHRDNGSWVISGNGQSLVNPLFINGIAKKTKKLLEKKIVNIVYFIANKLDIKTFELFDHNTELSSWYMLWLQRANKSFLTHQIAINLCYSISEIKVSFRRSYKTLINKALREWDISICDNNLDEDFEAF
;
A
#
# COMPACT_ATOMS: atom_id res chain seq x y z
N MET A 1 -22.45 11.30 -4.85
CA MET A 1 -21.85 10.77 -3.60
C MET A 1 -20.33 10.92 -3.55
N ILE A 2 -19.53 10.22 -4.36
CA ILE A 2 -18.05 10.26 -4.23
C ILE A 2 -17.46 11.63 -4.58
N GLN A 3 -17.92 12.26 -5.67
CA GLN A 3 -17.46 13.61 -6.00
C GLN A 3 -17.82 14.62 -4.90
N GLU A 4 -18.99 14.48 -4.29
CA GLU A 4 -19.42 15.32 -3.16
C GLU A 4 -18.55 15.07 -1.92
N LEU A 5 -18.14 13.81 -1.70
CA LEU A 5 -17.20 13.46 -0.64
C LEU A 5 -15.82 14.08 -0.89
N LYS A 6 -15.26 13.95 -2.10
CA LYS A 6 -14.00 14.61 -2.49
C LYS A 6 -14.08 16.12 -2.28
N ASN A 7 -15.13 16.77 -2.80
CA ASN A 7 -15.37 18.20 -2.63
C ASN A 7 -15.45 18.59 -1.14
N SER A 8 -16.18 17.81 -0.33
CA SER A 8 -16.28 18.04 1.11
C SER A 8 -14.92 17.93 1.80
N ILE A 9 -14.09 16.97 1.42
CA ILE A 9 -12.75 16.82 1.99
C ILE A 9 -11.89 18.02 1.59
N THR A 10 -11.85 18.42 0.31
CA THR A 10 -11.05 19.57 -0.15
C THR A 10 -11.50 20.90 0.48
N GLN A 11 -12.78 21.03 0.85
CA GLN A 11 -13.27 22.19 1.60
C GLN A 11 -12.84 22.22 3.07
N ASN A 12 -12.65 21.05 3.70
CA ASN A 12 -12.32 20.92 5.13
C ASN A 12 -10.82 20.73 5.39
N PHE A 13 -10.06 20.30 4.38
CA PHE A 13 -8.66 19.97 4.50
C PHE A 13 -7.87 20.63 3.38
N ASP A 14 -6.93 21.48 3.77
CA ASP A 14 -6.00 22.18 2.89
C ASP A 14 -4.81 21.28 2.49
N ASN A 15 -4.04 21.70 1.47
CA ASN A 15 -2.80 21.04 1.05
C ASN A 15 -2.95 19.57 0.65
N ILE A 16 -4.10 19.20 0.08
CA ILE A 16 -4.33 17.91 -0.56
C ILE A 16 -4.97 18.14 -1.93
N ASP A 17 -4.79 17.20 -2.85
CA ASP A 17 -5.46 17.20 -4.15
C ASP A 17 -5.84 15.77 -4.56
N PHE A 18 -7.02 15.61 -5.14
CA PHE A 18 -7.50 14.36 -5.74
C PHE A 18 -7.11 14.23 -7.21
N ASN A 19 -6.44 15.24 -7.78
CA ASN A 19 -5.76 15.13 -9.06
C ASN A 19 -4.48 14.31 -8.92
N LEU A 20 -4.51 13.10 -9.46
CA LEU A 20 -3.45 12.10 -9.29
C LEU A 20 -2.38 12.12 -10.38
N VAL A 21 -2.45 13.07 -11.34
CA VAL A 21 -1.50 13.17 -12.47
C VAL A 21 -0.04 13.15 -12.03
N ASP A 22 0.26 13.69 -10.85
CA ASP A 22 1.61 13.79 -10.31
C ASP A 22 1.97 12.72 -9.27
N TRP A 23 1.13 11.69 -9.08
CA TRP A 23 1.41 10.57 -8.18
C TRP A 23 2.78 9.97 -8.50
N TYR A 24 3.07 9.68 -9.77
CA TYR A 24 4.33 9.09 -10.22
C TYR A 24 5.57 9.87 -9.75
N LYS A 25 5.48 11.20 -9.59
CA LYS A 25 6.60 12.03 -9.11
C LYS A 25 6.96 11.65 -7.67
N VAL A 26 5.98 11.29 -6.83
CA VAL A 26 6.24 10.82 -5.47
C VAL A 26 6.97 9.50 -5.49
N LEU A 27 6.52 8.51 -6.28
CA LEU A 27 7.19 7.20 -6.35
C LEU A 27 8.66 7.34 -6.75
N HIS A 28 8.96 8.09 -7.80
CA HIS A 28 10.34 8.28 -8.30
C HIS A 28 11.26 8.96 -7.28
N ASN A 29 10.70 9.75 -6.37
CA ASN A 29 11.47 10.50 -5.37
C ASN A 29 11.44 9.83 -3.98
N SER A 30 11.00 8.58 -3.87
CA SER A 30 10.90 7.83 -2.61
C SER A 30 11.77 6.57 -2.63
N SER A 31 12.38 6.23 -1.49
CA SER A 31 13.22 5.02 -1.38
C SER A 31 12.44 3.75 -1.00
N ASN A 32 11.26 3.89 -0.38
CA ASN A 32 10.52 2.78 0.24
C ASN A 32 9.16 2.59 -0.45
N VAL A 33 9.17 2.56 -1.77
CA VAL A 33 7.97 2.30 -2.57
C VAL A 33 7.58 0.82 -2.39
N LEU A 34 6.30 0.59 -2.11
CA LEU A 34 5.72 -0.73 -2.06
C LEU A 34 4.70 -0.89 -3.18
N ILE A 35 4.32 -2.13 -3.45
CA ILE A 35 3.20 -2.46 -4.35
C ILE A 35 1.93 -1.69 -3.97
N TYR A 36 1.67 -1.49 -2.67
CA TYR A 36 0.50 -0.74 -2.18
C TYR A 36 0.51 0.75 -2.50
N HIS A 37 1.66 1.30 -2.91
CA HIS A 37 1.77 2.69 -3.33
C HIS A 37 1.64 2.86 -4.85
N LEU A 38 1.47 1.78 -5.60
CA LEU A 38 1.28 1.84 -7.05
C LEU A 38 -0.16 2.21 -7.37
N GLU A 39 -0.32 3.17 -8.29
CA GLU A 39 -1.63 3.57 -8.81
C GLU A 39 -2.38 2.38 -9.43
N SER A 40 -1.66 1.55 -10.19
CA SER A 40 -2.21 0.34 -10.83
C SER A 40 -2.81 -0.66 -9.84
N LEU A 41 -2.28 -0.78 -8.61
CA LEU A 41 -2.85 -1.67 -7.61
C LEU A 41 -4.17 -1.09 -7.05
N VAL A 42 -4.24 0.23 -6.88
CA VAL A 42 -5.48 0.90 -6.49
C VAL A 42 -6.53 0.73 -7.59
N ASP A 43 -6.17 0.94 -8.85
CA ASP A 43 -7.07 0.75 -9.99
C ASP A 43 -7.59 -0.70 -10.06
N TYR A 44 -6.70 -1.68 -9.89
CA TYR A 44 -7.07 -3.09 -9.80
C TYR A 44 -8.14 -3.32 -8.72
N TYR A 45 -7.92 -2.85 -7.49
CA TYR A 45 -8.87 -3.08 -6.41
C TYR A 45 -10.17 -2.29 -6.55
N VAL A 46 -10.11 -1.08 -7.12
CA VAL A 46 -11.29 -0.28 -7.45
C VAL A 46 -12.17 -1.05 -8.44
N VAL A 47 -11.59 -1.64 -9.48
CA VAL A 47 -12.33 -2.48 -10.43
C VAL A 47 -12.83 -3.76 -9.75
N TYR A 48 -11.96 -4.48 -9.06
CA TYR A 48 -12.27 -5.77 -8.44
C TYR A 48 -13.43 -5.68 -7.43
N PHE A 49 -13.43 -4.65 -6.59
CA PHE A 49 -14.47 -4.45 -5.58
C PHE A 49 -15.63 -3.56 -6.04
N GLN A 50 -15.63 -3.11 -7.30
CA GLN A 50 -16.56 -2.09 -7.79
C GLN A 50 -16.59 -0.86 -6.87
N GLY A 51 -15.38 -0.50 -6.41
CA GLY A 51 -15.13 0.57 -5.46
C GLY A 51 -14.85 1.90 -6.15
N GLU A 52 -14.32 2.83 -5.36
CA GLU A 52 -14.15 4.23 -5.74
C GLU A 52 -12.80 4.73 -5.22
N ASN A 53 -11.99 5.28 -6.12
CA ASN A 53 -10.66 5.80 -5.79
C ASN A 53 -10.78 7.13 -5.02
N LEU A 54 -10.29 7.11 -3.77
CA LEU A 54 -10.21 8.27 -2.88
C LEU A 54 -8.76 8.62 -2.53
N SER A 55 -7.80 8.16 -3.32
CA SER A 55 -6.39 8.50 -3.14
C SER A 55 -6.19 9.99 -3.36
N PHE A 56 -5.19 10.55 -2.70
CA PHE A 56 -4.85 11.96 -2.86
C PHE A 56 -3.36 12.22 -2.68
N VAL A 57 -2.88 13.27 -3.34
CA VAL A 57 -1.53 13.79 -3.16
C VAL A 57 -1.50 14.82 -2.02
N LEU A 58 -0.35 14.95 -1.37
CA LEU A 58 -0.12 15.82 -0.23
C LEU A 58 0.86 16.93 -0.64
N HIS A 59 0.50 18.18 -0.33
CA HIS A 59 1.28 19.35 -0.67
C HIS A 59 2.00 19.96 0.54
N LYS A 60 3.11 20.63 0.26
CA LYS A 60 3.77 21.58 1.15
C LYS A 60 4.10 22.85 0.35
N GLY A 61 3.22 23.84 0.46
CA GLY A 61 3.21 24.93 -0.52
C GLY A 61 2.91 24.36 -1.90
N ASP A 62 3.65 24.78 -2.92
CA ASP A 62 3.42 24.32 -4.29
C ASP A 62 4.04 22.95 -4.62
N LYS A 63 4.74 22.34 -3.65
CA LYS A 63 5.43 21.05 -3.87
C LYS A 63 4.59 19.89 -3.38
N ILE A 64 4.43 18.89 -4.24
CA ILE A 64 3.91 17.58 -3.84
C ILE A 64 5.01 16.84 -3.08
N VAL A 65 4.68 16.36 -1.88
CA VAL A 65 5.63 15.74 -0.95
C VAL A 65 5.22 14.35 -0.51
N GLY A 66 4.01 13.91 -0.85
CA GLY A 66 3.55 12.57 -0.55
C GLY A 66 2.27 12.20 -1.28
N VAL A 67 1.90 10.93 -1.17
CA VAL A 67 0.66 10.37 -1.69
C VAL A 67 0.08 9.41 -0.67
N PHE A 68 -1.24 9.39 -0.57
CA PHE A 68 -1.97 8.43 0.25
C PHE A 68 -2.86 7.58 -0.65
N PRO A 69 -2.46 6.31 -0.90
CA PRO A 69 -3.29 5.35 -1.63
C PRO A 69 -4.52 5.00 -0.79
N LEU A 70 -5.70 5.20 -1.36
CA LEU A 70 -6.96 5.02 -0.67
C LEU A 70 -8.09 4.74 -1.65
N PHE A 71 -8.94 3.78 -1.32
CA PHE A 71 -10.21 3.58 -1.99
C PHE A 71 -11.26 3.12 -0.99
N VAL A 72 -12.51 3.25 -1.39
CA VAL A 72 -13.66 2.75 -0.64
C VAL A 72 -14.47 1.79 -1.49
N HIS A 73 -15.03 0.78 -0.88
CA HIS A 73 -15.91 -0.17 -1.55
C HIS A 73 -16.98 -0.69 -0.58
N ARG A 74 -17.93 -1.47 -1.08
CA ARG A 74 -18.91 -2.13 -0.24
C ARG A 74 -18.54 -3.59 -0.04
N ASP A 75 -18.55 -4.03 1.22
CA ASP A 75 -18.48 -5.43 1.60
C ASP A 75 -19.71 -5.77 2.46
N ASN A 76 -20.46 -6.80 2.06
CA ASN A 76 -21.70 -7.22 2.73
C ASN A 76 -22.66 -6.06 3.08
N GLY A 77 -22.77 -5.08 2.16
CA GLY A 77 -23.63 -3.89 2.30
C GLY A 77 -23.03 -2.73 3.11
N SER A 78 -21.91 -2.93 3.80
CA SER A 78 -21.21 -1.91 4.60
C SER A 78 -20.06 -1.28 3.82
N TRP A 79 -19.77 -0.01 4.08
CA TRP A 79 -18.60 0.65 3.50
C TRP A 79 -17.30 0.17 4.17
N VAL A 80 -16.29 -0.05 3.35
CA VAL A 80 -14.92 -0.39 3.75
C VAL A 80 -13.99 0.66 3.19
N ILE A 81 -12.98 1.06 3.97
CA ILE A 81 -11.90 1.95 3.57
C ILE A 81 -10.58 1.16 3.57
N SER A 82 -9.83 1.21 2.48
CA SER A 82 -8.62 0.39 2.33
C SER A 82 -7.61 1.01 1.36
N GLY A 83 -6.34 0.61 1.48
CA GLY A 83 -5.31 0.81 0.46
C GLY A 83 -4.74 -0.48 -0.12
N ASN A 84 -5.20 -1.66 0.32
CA ASN A 84 -4.73 -2.97 -0.16
C ASN A 84 -5.83 -4.05 -0.27
N GLY A 85 -7.10 -3.65 -0.31
CA GLY A 85 -8.25 -4.56 -0.32
C GLY A 85 -8.85 -4.83 1.06
N GLN A 86 -8.06 -4.74 2.13
CA GLN A 86 -8.53 -5.05 3.49
C GLN A 86 -8.22 -3.94 4.51
N SER A 87 -7.02 -3.38 4.47
CA SER A 87 -6.50 -2.47 5.49
C SER A 87 -6.04 -1.15 4.88
N LEU A 88 -5.97 -0.11 5.69
CA LEU A 88 -5.24 1.09 5.36
C LEU A 88 -3.74 0.79 5.33
N VAL A 89 -3.07 1.34 4.32
CA VAL A 89 -1.61 1.31 4.19
C VAL A 89 -1.05 2.68 4.60
N ASN A 90 0.25 2.75 4.86
CA ASN A 90 0.90 4.01 5.16
C ASN A 90 0.92 4.93 3.93
N PRO A 91 0.91 6.27 4.13
CA PRO A 91 1.27 7.19 3.07
C PRO A 91 2.72 6.97 2.63
N LEU A 92 2.97 7.27 1.36
CA LEU A 92 4.31 7.37 0.80
C LEU A 92 4.72 8.85 0.78
N PHE A 93 5.95 9.13 1.21
CA PHE A 93 6.52 10.48 1.17
C PHE A 93 7.82 10.48 0.39
N ILE A 94 8.13 11.61 -0.25
CA ILE A 94 9.42 11.82 -0.91
C ILE A 94 10.58 11.77 0.09
N ASN A 95 11.76 11.44 -0.43
CA ASN A 95 13.01 11.44 0.31
C ASN A 95 13.32 12.85 0.86
N GLY A 96 13.96 12.90 2.03
CA GLY A 96 14.39 14.16 2.64
C GLY A 96 13.27 15.03 3.26
N ILE A 97 12.02 14.55 3.31
CA ILE A 97 10.95 15.27 4.00
C ILE A 97 11.30 15.48 5.48
N ALA A 98 11.18 16.72 5.95
CA ALA A 98 11.43 17.05 7.35
C ALA A 98 10.49 16.25 8.27
N LYS A 99 11.04 15.60 9.31
CA LYS A 99 10.27 14.76 10.26
C LYS A 99 9.05 15.49 10.84
N LYS A 100 9.18 16.80 11.14
CA LYS A 100 8.08 17.64 11.64
C LYS A 100 6.95 17.79 10.61
N THR A 101 7.30 18.01 9.33
CA THR A 101 6.33 18.08 8.24
C THR A 101 5.64 16.73 8.04
N LYS A 102 6.41 15.63 7.97
CA LYS A 102 5.86 14.27 7.83
C LYS A 102 4.80 13.97 8.90
N LYS A 103 5.13 14.18 10.18
CA LYS A 103 4.18 13.98 11.29
C LYS A 103 2.94 14.87 11.21
N LEU A 104 3.06 16.11 10.72
CA LEU A 104 1.91 17.00 10.54
C LEU A 104 0.97 16.47 9.46
N LEU A 105 1.53 16.02 8.33
CA LEU A 105 0.76 15.45 7.23
C LEU A 105 0.11 14.11 7.62
N GLU A 106 0.82 13.23 8.34
CA GLU A 106 0.25 11.98 8.87
C GLU A 106 -0.97 12.25 9.76
N LYS A 107 -0.88 13.22 10.68
CA LYS A 107 -2.03 13.62 11.51
C LYS A 107 -3.20 14.16 10.68
N LYS A 108 -2.91 14.89 9.60
CA LYS A 108 -3.95 15.38 8.68
C LYS A 108 -4.65 14.22 7.99
N ILE A 109 -3.90 13.23 7.49
CA ILE A 109 -4.46 12.02 6.88
C ILE A 109 -5.36 11.28 7.87
N VAL A 110 -4.93 11.12 9.12
CA VAL A 110 -5.77 10.51 10.19
C VAL A 110 -7.12 11.22 10.30
N ASN A 111 -7.14 12.56 10.30
CA ASN A 111 -8.38 13.33 10.37
C ASN A 111 -9.24 13.16 9.12
N ILE A 112 -8.64 13.08 7.92
CA ILE A 112 -9.35 12.81 6.67
C ILE A 112 -9.99 11.42 6.70
N VAL A 113 -9.26 10.40 7.18
CA VAL A 113 -9.79 9.03 7.34
C VAL A 113 -10.99 9.02 8.28
N TYR A 114 -10.92 9.70 9.43
CA TYR A 114 -12.07 9.83 10.34
C TYR A 114 -13.24 10.57 9.69
N PHE A 115 -12.97 11.61 8.92
CA PHE A 115 -14.01 12.34 8.19
C PHE A 115 -14.73 11.43 7.19
N ILE A 116 -13.98 10.65 6.40
CA ILE A 116 -14.53 9.66 5.46
C ILE A 116 -15.33 8.61 6.21
N ALA A 117 -14.77 8.03 7.27
CA ALA A 117 -15.43 7.00 8.08
C ALA A 117 -16.77 7.49 8.63
N ASN A 118 -16.83 8.70 9.18
CA ASN A 118 -18.07 9.30 9.68
C ASN A 118 -19.09 9.56 8.56
N LYS A 119 -18.65 10.01 7.38
CA LYS A 119 -19.54 10.27 6.24
C LYS A 119 -20.13 8.99 5.64
N LEU A 120 -19.41 7.88 5.73
CA LEU A 120 -19.80 6.59 5.16
C LEU A 120 -20.31 5.59 6.21
N ASP A 121 -20.46 6.01 7.48
CA ASP A 121 -20.85 5.16 8.62
C ASP A 121 -19.95 3.92 8.78
N ILE A 122 -18.63 4.09 8.58
CA ILE A 122 -17.64 3.03 8.76
C ILE A 122 -17.29 2.93 10.25
N LYS A 123 -17.64 1.79 10.86
CA LYS A 123 -17.46 1.57 12.31
C LYS A 123 -16.06 1.10 12.68
N THR A 124 -15.43 0.33 11.79
CA THR A 124 -14.12 -0.28 12.02
C THR A 124 -13.35 -0.36 10.71
N PHE A 125 -12.05 -0.18 10.79
CA PHE A 125 -11.12 -0.46 9.70
C PHE A 125 -9.81 -0.96 10.30
N GLU A 126 -9.04 -1.66 9.48
CA GLU A 126 -7.76 -2.22 9.87
C GLU A 126 -6.62 -1.37 9.35
N LEU A 127 -5.49 -1.41 10.05
CA LEU A 127 -4.27 -0.77 9.61
C LEU A 127 -3.18 -1.81 9.44
N PHE A 128 -2.47 -1.72 8.33
CA PHE A 128 -1.35 -2.58 8.04
C PHE A 128 -0.06 -1.74 7.99
N ASP A 129 0.90 -2.08 8.85
CA ASP A 129 2.27 -1.55 8.78
C ASP A 129 3.23 -2.71 8.46
N HIS A 130 3.96 -2.55 7.37
CA HIS A 130 4.91 -3.53 6.85
C HIS A 130 6.36 -3.22 7.26
N ASN A 131 6.57 -2.11 7.99
CA ASN A 131 7.91 -1.69 8.36
C ASN A 131 8.52 -2.65 9.40
N THR A 132 9.83 -2.87 9.29
CA THR A 132 10.61 -3.64 10.27
C THR A 132 10.67 -2.95 11.64
N GLU A 133 10.45 -1.64 11.67
CA GLU A 133 10.38 -0.81 12.87
C GLU A 133 9.03 -0.09 12.92
N LEU A 134 8.51 0.16 14.14
CA LEU A 134 7.24 0.85 14.30
C LEU A 134 7.31 2.27 13.74
N SER A 135 6.54 2.52 12.68
CA SER A 135 6.51 3.82 12.02
C SER A 135 5.76 4.87 12.86
N SER A 136 6.04 6.17 12.62
CA SER A 136 5.26 7.25 13.25
C SER A 136 3.79 7.19 12.86
N TRP A 137 3.50 6.76 11.63
CA TRP A 137 2.17 6.47 11.13
C TRP A 137 1.46 5.41 11.98
N TYR A 138 2.08 4.25 12.17
CA TYR A 138 1.52 3.19 12.98
C TYR A 138 1.30 3.62 14.44
N MET A 139 2.26 4.34 15.02
CA MET A 139 2.13 4.85 16.39
C MET A 139 0.94 5.81 16.57
N LEU A 140 0.56 6.58 15.53
CA LEU A 140 -0.64 7.42 15.59
C LEU A 140 -1.91 6.58 15.69
N TRP A 141 -1.97 5.47 14.98
CA TRP A 141 -3.14 4.58 14.97
C TRP A 141 -3.19 3.67 16.18
N LEU A 142 -2.04 3.17 16.64
CA LEU A 142 -1.95 2.32 17.82
C LEU A 142 -2.55 3.00 19.05
N GLN A 143 -2.35 4.32 19.21
CA GLN A 143 -2.95 5.13 20.28
C GLN A 143 -4.49 5.20 20.25
N ARG A 144 -5.10 4.89 19.10
CA ARG A 144 -6.55 4.97 18.85
C ARG A 144 -7.18 3.59 18.66
N ALA A 145 -6.36 2.54 18.58
CA ALA A 145 -6.81 1.22 18.21
C ALA A 145 -7.45 0.52 19.42
N ASN A 146 -8.61 -0.08 19.19
CA ASN A 146 -9.26 -0.94 20.19
C ASN A 146 -8.56 -2.29 20.33
N LYS A 147 -7.85 -2.72 19.28
CA LYS A 147 -7.11 -3.99 19.21
C LYS A 147 -5.82 -3.79 18.43
N SER A 148 -4.79 -4.55 18.78
CA SER A 148 -3.57 -4.67 18.00
C SER A 148 -3.18 -6.13 17.89
N PHE A 149 -2.50 -6.48 16.81
CA PHE A 149 -1.99 -7.81 16.56
C PHE A 149 -0.61 -7.71 15.94
N LEU A 150 0.22 -8.72 16.16
CA LEU A 150 1.57 -8.80 15.59
C LEU A 150 1.60 -9.98 14.62
N THR A 151 2.07 -9.72 13.41
CA THR A 151 2.37 -10.77 12.42
C THR A 151 3.87 -10.89 12.25
N HIS A 152 4.33 -12.11 11.94
CA HIS A 152 5.73 -12.37 11.62
C HIS A 152 5.82 -12.74 10.15
N GLN A 153 6.64 -12.03 9.39
CA GLN A 153 6.88 -12.32 7.99
C GLN A 153 8.25 -12.97 7.83
N ILE A 154 8.31 -13.98 6.96
CA ILE A 154 9.56 -14.59 6.55
C ILE A 154 9.89 -14.04 5.16
N ALA A 155 10.99 -13.30 5.08
CA ALA A 155 11.47 -12.71 3.83
C ALA A 155 12.88 -13.23 3.52
N ILE A 156 13.22 -13.23 2.23
CA ILE A 156 14.55 -13.54 1.74
C ILE A 156 15.13 -12.31 1.05
N ASN A 157 16.40 -12.00 1.30
CA ASN A 157 17.06 -10.88 0.66
C ASN A 157 17.47 -11.26 -0.76
N LEU A 158 16.78 -10.70 -1.75
CA LEU A 158 17.02 -10.94 -3.18
C LEU A 158 18.16 -10.10 -3.77
N CYS A 159 18.81 -9.24 -2.98
CA CYS A 159 20.02 -8.53 -3.43
C CYS A 159 21.22 -9.47 -3.59
N TYR A 160 21.16 -10.68 -3.02
CA TYR A 160 22.18 -11.70 -3.18
C TYR A 160 21.96 -12.54 -4.44
N SER A 161 23.04 -13.08 -4.99
CA SER A 161 22.96 -14.06 -6.07
C SER A 161 22.23 -15.34 -5.62
N ILE A 162 21.67 -16.07 -6.58
CA ILE A 162 21.02 -17.37 -6.32
C ILE A 162 21.98 -18.34 -5.62
N SER A 163 23.26 -18.31 -5.96
CA SER A 163 24.30 -19.12 -5.31
C SER A 163 24.44 -18.78 -3.82
N GLU A 164 24.52 -17.50 -3.46
CA GLU A 164 24.63 -17.04 -2.08
C GLU A 164 23.37 -17.36 -1.27
N ILE A 165 22.20 -17.12 -1.88
CA ILE A 165 20.90 -17.47 -1.30
C ILE A 165 20.85 -18.96 -0.94
N LYS A 166 21.25 -19.84 -1.88
CA LYS A 166 21.21 -21.29 -1.69
C LYS A 166 22.09 -21.77 -0.52
N VAL A 167 23.18 -21.08 -0.20
CA VAL A 167 24.04 -21.43 0.94
C VAL A 167 23.28 -21.35 2.26
N SER A 168 22.36 -20.39 2.40
CA SER A 168 21.57 -20.18 3.62
C SER A 168 20.47 -21.23 3.84
N PHE A 169 20.12 -22.02 2.83
CA PHE A 169 19.06 -23.02 2.96
C PHE A 169 19.41 -24.13 3.95
N ARG A 170 18.43 -24.52 4.76
CA ARG A 170 18.55 -25.68 5.64
C ARG A 170 18.86 -26.93 4.82
N ARG A 171 19.71 -27.82 5.37
CA ARG A 171 20.17 -29.04 4.70
C ARG A 171 19.04 -29.88 4.10
N SER A 172 17.91 -30.00 4.79
CA SER A 172 16.72 -30.73 4.30
C SER A 172 16.15 -30.14 3.02
N TYR A 173 16.09 -28.81 2.90
CA TYR A 173 15.58 -28.14 1.70
C TYR A 173 16.57 -28.20 0.53
N LYS A 174 17.88 -28.13 0.80
CA LYS A 174 18.92 -28.29 -0.24
C LYS A 174 18.77 -29.62 -1.00
N THR A 175 18.54 -30.72 -0.27
CA THR A 175 18.34 -32.03 -0.89
C THR A 175 17.11 -32.06 -1.80
N LEU A 176 16.00 -31.45 -1.38
CA LEU A 176 14.77 -31.38 -2.17
C LEU A 176 14.93 -30.53 -3.42
N ILE A 177 15.57 -29.36 -3.31
CA ILE A 177 15.82 -28.46 -4.44
C ILE A 177 16.72 -29.15 -5.48
N ASN A 178 17.79 -29.81 -5.04
CA ASN A 178 18.69 -30.53 -5.96
C ASN A 178 18.00 -31.73 -6.63
N LYS A 179 17.07 -32.39 -5.93
CA LYS A 179 16.25 -33.45 -6.50
C LYS A 179 15.34 -32.91 -7.61
N ALA A 180 14.61 -31.82 -7.32
CA ALA A 180 13.72 -31.18 -8.29
C ALA A 180 14.49 -30.69 -9.54
N LEU A 181 15.62 -30.01 -9.36
CA LEU A 181 16.45 -29.54 -10.49
C LEU A 181 17.01 -30.66 -11.37
N ARG A 182 17.11 -31.89 -10.85
CA ARG A 182 17.58 -33.05 -11.63
C ARG A 182 16.44 -33.78 -12.32
N GLU A 183 15.28 -33.84 -11.69
CA GLU A 183 14.16 -34.69 -12.12
C GLU A 183 13.11 -33.93 -12.92
N TRP A 184 13.01 -32.61 -12.76
CA TRP A 184 12.03 -31.78 -13.46
C TRP A 184 12.69 -31.06 -14.62
N ASP A 185 12.03 -31.09 -15.77
CA ASP A 185 12.33 -30.21 -16.89
C ASP A 185 11.67 -28.86 -16.61
N ILE A 186 12.48 -27.85 -16.27
CA ILE A 186 12.00 -26.54 -15.84
C ILE A 186 12.33 -25.52 -16.94
N SER A 187 11.28 -25.00 -17.57
CA SER A 187 11.34 -23.86 -18.48
C SER A 187 10.58 -22.67 -17.90
N ILE A 188 11.06 -21.45 -18.19
CA ILE A 188 10.37 -20.21 -17.85
C ILE A 188 9.70 -19.70 -19.13
N CYS A 189 8.41 -19.39 -19.05
CA CYS A 189 7.67 -18.77 -20.15
C CYS A 189 7.76 -17.24 -19.95
N ASP A 190 8.67 -16.59 -20.68
CA ASP A 190 8.99 -15.16 -20.52
C ASP A 190 8.69 -14.30 -21.75
N ASN A 191 8.38 -14.91 -22.89
CA ASN A 191 8.27 -14.20 -24.17
C ASN A 191 6.85 -14.01 -24.71
N ASN A 192 5.84 -14.76 -24.23
CA ASN A 192 4.46 -14.66 -24.75
C ASN A 192 3.38 -14.82 -23.68
N LEU A 193 3.51 -14.03 -22.60
CA LEU A 193 2.65 -14.11 -21.41
C LEU A 193 1.14 -14.12 -21.70
N ASP A 194 0.67 -13.40 -22.71
CA ASP A 194 -0.76 -13.35 -23.05
C ASP A 194 -1.25 -14.68 -23.67
N GLU A 195 -0.48 -15.27 -24.58
CA GLU A 195 -0.79 -16.60 -25.15
C GLU A 195 -0.59 -17.72 -24.12
N ASP A 196 0.46 -17.61 -23.31
CA ASP A 196 0.80 -18.59 -22.29
C ASP A 196 -0.21 -18.61 -21.13
N PHE A 197 -0.80 -17.45 -20.77
CA PHE A 197 -1.81 -17.35 -19.72
C PHE A 197 -3.16 -17.94 -20.15
N GLU A 198 -3.58 -17.72 -21.39
CA GLU A 198 -4.82 -18.29 -21.94
C GLU A 198 -4.72 -19.80 -22.23
N ALA A 199 -3.50 -20.35 -22.30
CA ALA A 199 -3.27 -21.78 -22.49
C ALA A 199 -3.42 -22.62 -21.20
N PHE A 200 -3.49 -21.98 -20.02
CA PHE A 200 -3.69 -22.61 -18.71
C PHE A 200 -5.16 -22.73 -18.32
#